data_AF-A0A0V0H1R5-F1
#
_entry.id   AF-A0A0V0H1R5-F1
#
_cell.length_a   1.000
_cell.length_b   1.000
_cell.length_c   1.000
_cell.angle_alpha   90.00
_cell.angle_beta   90.00
_cell.angle_gamma   90.00
#
_symmetry.space_group_name_H-M   'P 1'
#
loop_
_entity.id
_entity.type
_entity.pdbx_description
1 polymer ?
#
loop_
_entity_poly.entity_id
_entity_poly.type
_entity_poly.pdbx_seq_one_letter_code
_entity_poly.pdbx_strand_id
1 'polypeptide(L)'
;MSRAADGLIDAVAGSTNITISNCHFTDHEKVMLFGANDHSVEDRGMKITLAYNHFGKRLDQRMPRCRFGFFHLVNNDYTHWERYAIGGSSGATIISQGNRFIAEDKLLVKEVTYREKSTSSVEEWMKWTWISDGDDLENGATFTPSGRTKKFNYY
;
A
#
# COMPACT_ATOMS: atom_id res chain seq x y z
N MET A 1 16.96 1.71 2.30
CA MET A 1 16.63 1.52 3.73
C MET A 1 16.41 0.03 3.98
N SER A 2 16.93 -0.49 5.10
CA SER A 2 16.84 -1.92 5.44
C SER A 2 17.16 -2.17 6.92
N ARG A 3 16.76 -3.33 7.47
CA ARG A 3 17.17 -3.85 8.78
C ARG A 3 17.05 -2.90 9.98
N ALA A 4 15.94 -2.17 10.08
CA ALA A 4 15.60 -1.49 11.34
C ALA A 4 15.06 -2.48 12.38
N ALA A 5 14.98 -2.04 13.65
CA ALA A 5 14.46 -2.85 14.74
C ALA A 5 12.93 -3.05 14.69
N ASP A 6 12.18 -2.07 14.19
CA ASP A 6 10.72 -2.17 13.99
C ASP A 6 10.30 -1.77 12.57
N GLY A 7 9.81 -0.55 12.33
CA GLY A 7 9.47 -0.04 11.00
C GLY A 7 10.63 0.73 10.32
N LEU A 8 10.63 0.85 8.98
CA LEU A 8 11.57 1.76 8.29
C LEU A 8 11.06 3.20 8.24
N ILE A 9 9.77 3.39 7.96
CA ILE A 9 9.13 4.72 7.93
C ILE A 9 7.75 4.63 8.57
N ASP A 10 7.52 5.45 9.59
CA ASP A 10 6.22 5.62 10.23
C ASP A 10 5.78 7.09 10.09
N ALA A 11 4.61 7.32 9.49
CA ALA A 11 3.96 8.63 9.44
C ALA A 11 2.62 8.55 10.19
N VAL A 12 2.48 9.30 11.27
CA VAL A 12 1.39 9.15 12.24
C VAL A 12 0.94 10.51 12.78
N ALA A 13 -0.09 10.53 13.63
CA ALA A 13 -0.49 11.68 14.44
C ALA A 13 -0.77 12.95 13.61
N GLY A 14 -1.56 12.81 12.54
CA GLY A 14 -1.96 13.92 11.68
C GLY A 14 -0.90 14.38 10.67
N SER A 15 0.20 13.64 10.53
CA SER A 15 1.20 13.88 9.48
C SER A 15 0.54 13.90 8.10
N THR A 16 0.88 14.87 7.25
CA THR A 16 0.25 15.03 5.93
C THR A 16 1.17 15.79 4.95
N ASN A 17 0.83 15.75 3.66
CA ASN A 17 1.58 16.34 2.55
C ASN A 17 3.02 15.81 2.43
N ILE A 18 3.18 14.49 2.54
CA ILE A 18 4.49 13.83 2.48
C ILE A 18 4.67 13.18 1.10
N THR A 19 5.87 13.27 0.53
CA THR A 19 6.29 12.46 -0.62
C THR A 19 7.50 11.62 -0.23
N ILE A 20 7.44 10.32 -0.49
CA ILE A 20 8.58 9.41 -0.35
C ILE A 20 8.90 8.88 -1.75
N SER A 21 10.07 9.22 -2.27
CA SER A 21 10.43 8.88 -3.65
C SER A 21 11.88 8.50 -3.85
N ASN A 22 12.15 7.79 -4.95
CA ASN A 22 13.48 7.37 -5.37
C ASN A 22 14.27 6.60 -4.30
N CYS A 23 13.55 5.90 -3.41
CA CYS A 23 14.15 5.10 -2.36
C CYS A 23 14.23 3.63 -2.77
N HIS A 24 15.22 2.92 -2.24
CA HIS A 24 15.38 1.47 -2.40
C HIS A 24 15.20 0.78 -1.04
N PHE A 25 14.20 -0.08 -0.92
CA PHE A 25 13.86 -0.83 0.30
C PHE A 25 14.19 -2.31 0.13
N THR A 26 14.82 -2.92 1.14
CA THR A 26 15.20 -4.36 1.14
C THR A 26 15.30 -4.89 2.56
N ASP A 27 15.34 -6.21 2.73
CA ASP A 27 15.77 -6.87 3.99
C ASP A 27 15.01 -6.38 5.24
N HIS A 28 13.68 -6.40 5.19
CA HIS A 28 12.89 -5.87 6.29
C HIS A 28 11.43 -6.35 6.31
N GLU A 29 10.88 -6.53 7.51
CA GLU A 29 9.54 -7.07 7.67
C GLU A 29 8.44 -6.00 7.54
N LYS A 30 8.58 -4.87 8.21
CA LYS A 30 7.54 -3.83 8.33
C LYS A 30 8.00 -2.54 7.65
N VAL A 31 7.73 -2.41 6.35
CA VAL A 31 8.39 -1.36 5.55
C VAL A 31 7.88 0.04 5.87
N MET A 32 6.58 0.31 5.73
CA MET A 32 5.98 1.63 5.93
C MET A 32 4.63 1.54 6.64
N LEU A 33 4.42 2.32 7.70
CA LEU A 33 3.13 2.45 8.38
C LEU A 33 2.63 3.89 8.31
N PHE A 34 1.45 4.07 7.73
CA PHE A 34 0.77 5.35 7.64
C PHE A 34 -0.52 5.32 8.47
N GLY A 35 -0.50 6.05 9.59
CA GLY A 35 -1.48 6.02 10.67
C GLY A 35 -1.21 4.91 11.67
N ALA A 36 -1.10 5.25 12.96
CA ALA A 36 -0.62 4.32 14.00
C ALA A 36 -1.67 3.28 14.41
N ASN A 37 -2.92 3.71 14.57
CA ASN A 37 -4.01 2.94 15.15
C ASN A 37 -5.37 3.28 14.48
N ASP A 38 -6.39 2.49 14.78
CA ASP A 38 -7.73 2.60 14.16
C ASP A 38 -8.67 3.61 14.86
N HIS A 39 -8.16 4.41 15.80
CA HIS A 39 -8.91 5.43 16.55
C HIS A 39 -8.39 6.86 16.32
N SER A 40 -7.23 7.02 15.68
CA SER A 40 -6.60 8.30 15.34
C SER A 40 -7.33 9.00 14.20
N VAL A 41 -8.52 9.55 14.50
CA VAL A 41 -9.38 10.24 13.53
C VAL A 41 -8.72 11.48 12.90
N GLU A 42 -7.68 12.03 13.55
CA GLU A 42 -6.83 13.09 13.01
C GLU A 42 -6.13 12.68 11.70
N ASP A 43 -5.86 11.38 11.49
CA ASP A 43 -5.19 10.87 10.29
C ASP A 43 -6.11 10.89 9.05
N ARG A 44 -7.39 11.24 9.16
CA ARG A 44 -8.29 11.44 7.99
C ARG A 44 -7.79 12.52 7.03
N GLY A 45 -7.03 13.50 7.54
CA GLY A 45 -6.40 14.54 6.73
C GLY A 45 -5.07 14.14 6.10
N MET A 46 -4.56 12.94 6.39
CA MET A 46 -3.28 12.45 5.89
C MET A 46 -3.30 12.29 4.37
N LYS A 47 -2.27 12.83 3.71
CA LYS A 47 -2.03 12.71 2.28
C LYS A 47 -0.58 12.35 2.06
N ILE A 48 -0.32 11.19 1.46
CA ILE A 48 1.05 10.73 1.19
C ILE A 48 1.14 10.20 -0.23
N THR A 49 2.22 10.57 -0.92
CA THR A 49 2.58 10.05 -2.24
C THR A 49 3.83 9.16 -2.13
N LEU A 50 3.73 7.94 -2.65
CA LEU A 50 4.88 7.06 -2.90
C LEU A 50 5.17 7.06 -4.40
N ALA A 51 6.35 7.53 -4.80
CA ALA A 51 6.70 7.64 -6.22
C ALA A 51 8.08 7.09 -6.54
N TYR A 52 8.22 6.28 -7.60
CA TYR A 52 9.53 5.85 -8.11
C TYR A 52 10.40 5.10 -7.08
N ASN A 53 9.79 4.43 -6.11
CA ASN A 53 10.52 3.60 -5.15
C ASN A 53 10.73 2.19 -5.71
N HIS A 54 11.83 1.57 -5.34
CA HIS A 54 12.08 0.16 -5.58
C HIS A 54 11.92 -0.63 -4.28
N PHE A 55 10.93 -1.51 -4.25
CA PHE A 55 10.68 -2.49 -3.19
C PHE A 55 11.29 -3.83 -3.60
N GLY A 56 12.52 -4.02 -3.13
CA GLY A 56 13.40 -5.12 -3.52
C GLY A 56 13.25 -6.37 -2.66
N LYS A 57 14.23 -7.25 -2.79
CA LYS A 57 14.28 -8.56 -2.11
C LYS A 57 14.08 -8.53 -0.59
N ARG A 58 13.53 -9.63 -0.07
CA ARG A 58 13.39 -9.93 1.37
C ARG A 58 12.60 -8.86 2.12
N LEU A 59 11.56 -8.36 1.46
CA LEU A 59 10.54 -7.53 2.07
C LEU A 59 9.32 -8.41 2.37
N ASP A 60 8.74 -8.24 3.55
CA ASP A 60 7.61 -9.08 3.95
C ASP A 60 6.28 -8.39 3.63
N GLN A 61 6.08 -7.19 4.18
CA GLN A 61 4.80 -6.50 4.14
C GLN A 61 4.88 -4.97 4.32
N ARG A 62 3.73 -4.31 4.18
CA ARG A 62 3.50 -2.88 4.48
C ARG A 62 4.24 -1.93 3.54
N MET A 63 4.01 -2.05 2.24
CA MET A 63 4.61 -1.20 1.21
C MET A 63 3.53 -0.42 0.42
N PRO A 64 2.68 0.41 1.07
CA PRO A 64 2.58 0.73 2.50
C PRO A 64 1.47 -0.04 3.22
N ARG A 65 1.36 0.13 4.55
CA ARG A 65 0.13 -0.14 5.31
C ARG A 65 -0.54 1.18 5.74
N CYS A 66 -1.76 1.40 5.27
CA CYS A 66 -2.46 2.68 5.36
C CYS A 66 -3.71 2.66 6.23
N ARG A 67 -4.00 3.79 6.89
CA ARG A 67 -5.24 4.04 7.63
C ARG A 67 -5.82 5.42 7.32
N PHE A 68 -7.15 5.51 7.26
CA PHE A 68 -7.95 6.74 7.10
C PHE A 68 -7.69 7.60 5.85
N GLY A 69 -6.49 8.14 5.68
CA GLY A 69 -6.17 9.19 4.73
C GLY A 69 -6.18 8.76 3.25
N PHE A 70 -5.54 9.59 2.44
CA PHE A 70 -5.39 9.43 0.99
C PHE A 70 -3.94 9.10 0.62
N PHE A 71 -3.76 8.05 -0.18
CA PHE A 71 -2.46 7.52 -0.54
C PHE A 71 -2.37 7.33 -2.05
N HIS A 72 -1.42 8.01 -2.70
CA HIS A 72 -1.15 7.83 -4.12
C HIS A 72 0.16 7.08 -4.29
N LEU A 73 0.08 5.87 -4.85
CA LEU A 73 1.20 4.99 -5.09
C LEU A 73 1.42 4.98 -6.60
N VAL A 74 2.46 5.64 -7.07
CA VAL A 74 2.68 5.87 -8.51
C VAL A 74 4.06 5.43 -8.98
N ASN A 75 4.12 4.65 -10.06
CA ASN A 75 5.38 4.25 -10.71
C ASN A 75 6.42 3.63 -9.77
N ASN A 76 6.01 2.86 -8.78
CA ASN A 76 6.91 2.09 -7.92
C ASN A 76 7.10 0.68 -8.49
N ASP A 77 8.26 0.08 -8.22
CA ASP A 77 8.60 -1.27 -8.67
C ASP A 77 8.66 -2.23 -7.48
N TYR A 78 7.76 -3.21 -7.46
CA TYR A 78 7.61 -4.21 -6.40
C TYR A 78 8.04 -5.57 -6.94
N THR A 79 9.19 -6.05 -6.48
CA THR A 79 9.79 -7.30 -6.99
C THR A 79 9.69 -8.46 -6.01
N HIS A 80 9.22 -8.20 -4.78
CA HIS A 80 9.21 -9.19 -3.70
C HIS A 80 8.27 -8.74 -2.57
N TRP A 81 7.40 -9.64 -2.10
CA TRP A 81 6.64 -9.51 -0.86
C TRP A 81 6.28 -10.89 -0.31
N GLU A 82 6.49 -11.12 0.99
CA GLU A 82 6.18 -12.42 1.59
C GLU A 82 4.70 -12.58 1.99
N ARG A 83 4.02 -11.49 2.38
CA ARG A 83 2.61 -11.53 2.81
C ARG A 83 1.67 -10.66 1.99
N TYR A 84 2.04 -9.43 1.69
CA TYR A 84 1.33 -8.53 0.78
C TYR A 84 2.20 -7.30 0.50
N ALA A 85 1.99 -6.64 -0.64
CA ALA A 85 2.64 -5.37 -0.91
C ALA A 85 1.88 -4.22 -0.25
N ILE A 86 0.62 -3.99 -0.66
CA ILE A 86 -0.19 -2.85 -0.24
C ILE A 86 -1.25 -3.32 0.75
N GLY A 87 -1.38 -2.66 1.90
CA GLY A 87 -2.40 -3.02 2.86
C GLY A 87 -3.00 -1.85 3.62
N GLY A 88 -4.00 -2.13 4.45
CA GLY A 88 -4.65 -1.09 5.22
C GLY A 88 -5.89 -1.51 5.99
N SER A 89 -6.37 -0.57 6.79
CA SER A 89 -7.57 -0.65 7.62
C SER A 89 -8.27 0.72 7.66
N SER A 90 -9.40 0.81 8.37
CA SER A 90 -10.00 2.08 8.78
C SER A 90 -10.32 3.06 7.63
N GLY A 91 -10.80 2.54 6.49
CA GLY A 91 -11.32 3.38 5.42
C GLY A 91 -10.29 4.13 4.58
N ALA A 92 -9.02 3.69 4.57
CA ALA A 92 -7.98 4.31 3.75
C ALA A 92 -8.36 4.35 2.27
N THR A 93 -8.07 5.47 1.60
CA THR A 93 -8.17 5.60 0.14
C THR A 93 -6.81 5.38 -0.50
N ILE A 94 -6.68 4.38 -1.36
CA ILE A 94 -5.43 4.00 -2.02
C ILE A 94 -5.62 4.04 -3.53
N ILE A 95 -4.81 4.85 -4.21
CA ILE A 95 -4.76 4.93 -5.66
C ILE A 95 -3.40 4.37 -6.10
N SER A 96 -3.40 3.17 -6.65
CA SER A 96 -2.25 2.52 -7.27
C SER A 96 -2.26 2.80 -8.77
N GLN A 97 -1.19 3.41 -9.29
CA GLN A 97 -1.13 3.83 -10.69
C GLN A 97 0.26 3.58 -11.30
N GLY A 98 0.30 2.86 -12.42
CA GLY A 98 1.55 2.64 -13.18
C GLY A 98 2.66 1.91 -12.41
N ASN A 99 2.32 1.24 -11.31
CA ASN A 99 3.29 0.44 -10.56
C ASN A 99 3.48 -0.91 -11.25
N ARG A 100 4.64 -1.53 -11.04
CA ARG A 100 4.88 -2.91 -11.46
C ARG A 100 4.93 -3.82 -10.24
N PHE A 101 4.21 -4.94 -10.28
CA PHE A 101 4.19 -5.96 -9.25
C PHE A 101 4.55 -7.31 -9.84
N ILE A 102 5.68 -7.86 -9.40
CA ILE A 102 6.14 -9.19 -9.80
C ILE A 102 6.00 -10.10 -8.59
N ALA A 103 4.98 -10.96 -8.58
CA ALA A 103 4.84 -11.93 -7.50
C ALA A 103 5.96 -12.98 -7.58
N GLU A 104 6.38 -13.56 -6.45
CA GLU A 104 7.41 -14.59 -6.47
C GLU A 104 6.87 -15.97 -6.87
N ASP A 105 7.69 -16.76 -7.56
CA ASP A 105 7.34 -18.13 -7.99
C ASP A 105 7.09 -19.06 -6.81
N LYS A 106 7.95 -18.97 -5.80
CA LYS A 106 7.99 -19.91 -4.68
C LYS A 106 6.90 -19.64 -3.64
N LEU A 107 6.28 -18.46 -3.69
CA LEU A 107 5.28 -18.05 -2.75
C LEU A 107 3.90 -18.21 -3.37
N LEU A 108 2.97 -18.76 -2.59
CA LEU A 108 1.56 -18.84 -2.97
C LEU A 108 0.84 -17.48 -2.87
N VAL A 109 1.54 -16.47 -2.34
CA VAL A 109 1.02 -15.12 -2.15
C VAL A 109 1.13 -14.35 -3.46
N LYS A 110 0.01 -14.29 -4.17
CA LYS A 110 -0.11 -13.57 -5.44
C LYS A 110 -0.89 -12.26 -5.32
N GLU A 111 -1.76 -12.17 -4.33
CA GLU A 111 -2.55 -10.97 -4.09
C GLU A 111 -1.66 -9.84 -3.53
N VAL A 112 -1.63 -8.72 -4.23
CA VAL A 112 -0.93 -7.48 -3.89
C VAL A 112 -1.56 -6.81 -2.68
N THR A 113 -2.90 -6.88 -2.58
CA THR A 113 -3.68 -6.10 -1.61
C THR A 113 -4.08 -6.89 -0.37
N TYR A 114 -3.92 -6.31 0.82
CA TYR A 114 -4.38 -6.91 2.08
C TYR A 114 -5.23 -5.94 2.89
N ARG A 115 -6.47 -6.32 3.15
CA ARG A 115 -7.41 -5.58 4.00
C ARG A 115 -7.49 -6.26 5.36
N GLU A 116 -7.22 -5.50 6.41
CA GLU A 116 -7.16 -6.00 7.78
C GLU A 116 -8.53 -6.51 8.25
N LYS A 117 -8.71 -7.84 8.20
CA LYS A 117 -9.99 -8.52 8.46
C LYS A 117 -10.49 -8.35 9.90
N SER A 118 -9.59 -8.09 10.84
CA SER A 118 -9.96 -7.85 12.24
C SER A 118 -10.72 -6.54 12.46
N THR A 119 -10.68 -5.63 11.48
CA THR A 119 -11.23 -4.27 11.62
C THR A 119 -12.52 -4.02 10.86
N SER A 120 -12.91 -4.88 9.91
CA SER A 120 -14.06 -4.62 9.03
C SER A 120 -14.60 -5.87 8.33
N SER A 121 -15.93 -5.94 8.16
CA SER A 121 -16.59 -6.96 7.34
C SER A 121 -16.28 -6.76 5.84
N VAL A 122 -16.56 -7.78 5.02
CA VAL A 122 -16.40 -7.68 3.57
C VAL A 122 -17.25 -6.56 2.97
N GLU A 123 -18.49 -6.43 3.42
CA GLU A 123 -19.40 -5.37 2.99
C GLU A 123 -18.86 -3.97 3.34
N GLU A 124 -18.16 -3.84 4.46
CA GLU A 124 -17.61 -2.56 4.89
C GLU A 124 -16.38 -2.16 4.08
N TRP A 125 -15.38 -3.05 3.96
CA TRP A 125 -14.17 -2.68 3.21
C TRP A 125 -14.42 -2.52 1.71
N MET A 126 -15.46 -3.17 1.16
CA MET A 126 -15.87 -2.97 -0.24
C MET A 126 -16.26 -1.51 -0.55
N LYS A 127 -16.58 -0.70 0.47
CA LYS A 127 -16.85 0.74 0.32
C LYS A 127 -15.57 1.57 0.19
N TRP A 128 -14.42 1.05 0.63
CA TRP A 128 -13.15 1.77 0.61
C TRP A 128 -12.61 1.88 -0.81
N THR A 129 -12.07 3.03 -1.18
CA THR A 129 -11.58 3.30 -2.54
C THR A 129 -10.16 2.81 -2.71
N TRP A 130 -10.00 1.59 -3.24
CA TRP A 130 -8.71 0.98 -3.58
C TRP A 130 -8.71 0.71 -5.08
N ILE A 131 -7.94 1.48 -5.82
CA ILE A 131 -7.93 1.49 -7.29
C ILE A 131 -6.57 1.05 -7.78
N SER A 132 -6.56 0.24 -8.84
CA SER A 132 -5.39 -0.05 -9.67
C SER A 132 -5.66 0.51 -11.07
N ASP A 133 -4.79 1.39 -11.56
CA ASP A 133 -4.91 2.07 -12.85
C ASP A 133 -3.60 1.98 -13.63
N GLY A 134 -3.58 1.16 -14.68
CA GLY A 134 -2.37 0.95 -15.50
C GLY A 134 -1.21 0.26 -14.76
N ASP A 135 -1.47 -0.42 -13.64
CA ASP A 135 -0.44 -1.24 -12.99
C ASP A 135 -0.11 -2.47 -13.84
N ASP A 136 1.17 -2.84 -13.86
CA ASP A 136 1.70 -4.03 -14.51
C ASP A 136 1.77 -5.18 -13.50
N LEU A 137 0.99 -6.23 -13.70
CA LEU A 137 0.85 -7.36 -12.79
C LEU A 137 1.47 -8.61 -13.42
N GLU A 138 2.67 -8.95 -12.97
CA GLU A 138 3.46 -10.05 -13.51
C GLU A 138 3.44 -11.28 -12.58
N ASN A 139 3.78 -12.43 -13.17
CA ASN A 139 3.92 -13.72 -12.47
C ASN A 139 2.71 -14.12 -11.60
N GLY A 140 1.52 -13.84 -12.12
CA GLY A 140 0.26 -14.15 -11.48
C GLY A 140 -0.15 -13.21 -10.36
N ALA A 141 0.55 -12.07 -10.18
CA ALA A 141 0.13 -11.04 -9.24
C ALA A 141 -1.32 -10.60 -9.52
N THR A 142 -2.10 -10.39 -8.46
CA THR A 142 -3.49 -9.92 -8.55
C THR A 142 -3.71 -8.71 -7.66
N PHE A 143 -4.58 -7.81 -8.09
CA PHE A 143 -5.02 -6.67 -7.29
C PHE A 143 -6.55 -6.72 -7.22
N THR A 144 -7.10 -6.85 -6.02
CA THR A 144 -8.55 -6.78 -5.78
C THR A 144 -8.98 -5.33 -5.54
N PRO A 145 -9.63 -4.64 -6.50
CA PRO A 145 -10.09 -3.26 -6.30
C PRO A 145 -11.37 -3.18 -5.45
N SER A 146 -11.68 -2.00 -4.93
CA SER A 146 -12.93 -1.72 -4.20
C SER A 146 -13.33 -0.25 -4.27
N GLY A 147 -14.55 0.03 -3.80
CA GLY A 147 -15.14 1.37 -3.78
C GLY A 147 -15.74 1.76 -5.13
N ARG A 148 -16.37 2.94 -5.18
CA ARG A 148 -16.94 3.45 -6.43
C ARG A 148 -15.82 3.84 -7.38
N THR A 149 -15.62 3.05 -8.42
CA THR A 149 -14.85 3.41 -9.61
C THR A 149 -15.58 4.54 -10.33
N LYS A 150 -15.38 5.79 -9.91
CA LYS A 150 -15.47 6.88 -10.88
C LYS A 150 -14.37 6.57 -11.87
N LYS A 151 -14.72 6.09 -13.07
CA LYS A 151 -13.78 6.09 -14.20
C LYS A 151 -13.12 7.46 -14.17
N PHE A 152 -11.81 7.50 -13.94
CA PHE A 152 -11.04 8.72 -14.10
C PHE A 152 -11.16 9.04 -15.59
N ASN A 153 -12.14 9.87 -15.94
CA ASN A 153 -12.24 10.39 -17.27
C ASN A 153 -11.08 11.36 -17.40
N TYR A 154 -10.00 10.89 -18.02
CA TYR A 154 -8.95 11.74 -18.54
C TYR A 154 -9.57 12.60 -19.64
N TYR A 155 -9.97 13.82 -19.26
CA TYR A 155 -10.27 14.93 -20.16
C TYR A 155 -9.30 16.06 -19.84
#